data_AF-A0A380ASE1-F1
#
_entry.id   AF-A0A380ASE1-F1
#
_cell.length_a   1.000
_cell.length_b   1.000
_cell.length_c   1.000
_cell.angle_alpha   90.00
_cell.angle_beta   90.00
_cell.angle_gamma   90.00
#
_symmetry.space_group_name_H-M   'P 1'
#
loop_
_entity.id
_entity.type
_entity.pdbx_description
1 polymer ?
#
loop_
_entity_poly.entity_id
_entity_poly.type
_entity_poly.pdbx_seq_one_letter_code
_entity_poly.pdbx_strand_id
1 'polypeptide(L)'
;MTYPFPLTTNTNVLDIGDKTPMPLPLKLYITPVGAAGGVVIKAGEVIARIHMYKIATLGSGNPRNFTWNIISNNSVVMPTGGCTVDSRNVTVDLPDFPGSAEIPLGVYCSSEQKLSFYLSGATTDSSRQVFANTAPDATKASGVGVTLMRNGKILATGENVSLGTNADQLRIS
;
A
#
# COMPACT_ATOMS: atom_id res chain seq x y z
N MET A 1 12.32 16.18 17.84
CA MET A 1 11.85 15.23 18.88
C MET A 1 10.65 14.49 18.31
N THR A 2 10.51 13.20 18.58
CA THR A 2 9.42 12.37 18.04
C THR A 2 8.66 11.75 19.19
N TYR A 3 7.33 11.70 19.08
CA TYR A 3 6.42 11.16 20.11
C TYR A 3 5.64 9.98 19.52
N PRO A 4 5.24 8.98 20.35
CA PRO A 4 4.34 7.93 19.89
C PRO A 4 2.97 8.50 19.54
N PHE A 5 2.31 7.90 18.57
CA PHE A 5 0.92 8.21 18.20
C PHE A 5 0.05 6.95 18.33
N PRO A 6 -1.11 7.00 19.02
CA PRO A 6 -1.73 8.16 19.67
C PRO A 6 -0.88 8.75 20.81
N LEU A 7 -0.94 10.07 21.00
CA LEU A 7 -0.21 10.75 22.06
C LEU A 7 -0.75 10.30 23.42
N THR A 8 0.15 9.91 24.33
CA THR A 8 -0.17 9.59 25.74
C THR A 8 0.24 10.70 26.69
N THR A 9 1.04 11.66 26.23
CA THR A 9 1.51 12.82 26.98
C THR A 9 1.50 14.06 26.09
N ASN A 10 1.53 15.24 26.72
CA ASN A 10 1.68 16.51 25.99
C ASN A 10 3.09 16.61 25.38
N THR A 11 3.18 17.19 24.19
CA THR A 11 4.44 17.47 23.51
C THR A 11 5.15 18.69 24.12
N ASN A 12 6.37 18.96 23.66
CA ASN A 12 7.04 20.23 23.91
C ASN A 12 6.26 21.42 23.35
N VAL A 13 6.53 22.60 23.90
CA VAL A 13 5.93 23.87 23.49
C VAL A 13 6.64 24.38 22.22
N LEU A 14 5.85 24.92 21.29
CA LEU A 14 6.36 25.71 20.17
C LEU A 14 6.04 27.19 20.43
N ASP A 15 7.09 28.00 20.60
CA ASP A 15 6.96 29.44 20.76
C ASP A 15 6.80 30.11 19.40
N ILE A 16 5.76 30.95 19.26
CA ILE A 16 5.47 31.72 18.05
C ILE A 16 5.41 33.19 18.44
N GLY A 17 6.41 33.97 18.03
CA GLY A 17 6.54 35.41 18.34
C GLY A 17 6.34 36.35 17.15
N ASP A 18 6.61 35.86 15.94
CA ASP A 18 6.48 36.66 14.72
C ASP A 18 5.05 36.71 14.20
N LYS A 19 4.71 37.82 13.52
CA LYS A 19 3.43 37.97 12.81
C LYS A 19 3.40 37.22 11.47
N THR A 20 4.57 36.90 10.92
CA THR A 20 4.70 36.14 9.68
C THR A 20 4.21 34.71 9.91
N PRO A 21 3.32 34.17 9.07
CA PRO A 21 2.86 32.79 9.21
C PRO A 21 4.02 31.80 9.24
N MET A 22 4.10 31.00 10.30
CA MET A 22 5.10 29.96 10.46
C MET A 22 4.44 28.58 10.25
N PRO A 23 5.00 27.72 9.36
CA PRO A 23 4.53 26.35 9.22
C PRO A 23 4.64 25.60 10.56
N LEU A 24 3.59 24.89 10.94
CA LEU A 24 3.65 24.00 12.11
C LEU A 24 4.61 22.84 11.80
N PRO A 25 5.65 22.60 12.63
CA PRO A 25 6.62 21.52 12.43
C PRO A 25 6.03 20.16 12.85
N LEU A 26 4.94 19.76 12.18
CA LEU A 26 4.16 18.58 12.48
C LEU A 26 4.24 17.59 11.32
N LYS A 27 4.61 16.35 11.62
CA LYS A 27 4.56 15.21 10.68
C LYS A 27 3.93 14.02 11.40
N LEU A 28 2.98 13.36 10.73
CA LEU A 28 2.37 12.12 11.22
C LEU A 28 3.05 10.94 10.52
N TYR A 29 3.59 10.02 11.31
CA TYR A 29 4.17 8.77 10.84
C TYR A 29 3.25 7.62 11.24
N ILE A 30 3.11 6.65 10.35
CA ILE A 30 2.24 5.49 10.56
C ILE A 30 3.11 4.25 10.51
N THR A 31 3.00 3.41 11.54
CA THR A 31 3.74 2.17 11.63
C THR A 31 3.09 1.15 10.68
N PRO A 32 3.85 0.53 9.76
CA PRO A 32 3.33 -0.52 8.90
C PRO A 32 2.94 -1.75 9.74
N VAL A 33 1.83 -2.39 9.38
CA VAL A 33 1.25 -3.57 10.07
C VAL A 33 1.35 -4.85 9.22
N GLY A 34 2.11 -4.85 8.12
CA GLY A 34 2.27 -6.02 7.24
C GLY A 34 3.49 -5.96 6.31
N ALA A 35 3.64 -6.93 5.41
CA ALA A 35 4.75 -6.98 4.45
C ALA A 35 4.50 -6.11 3.20
N ALA A 36 3.34 -6.30 2.54
CA ALA A 36 2.90 -5.55 1.38
C ALA A 36 1.38 -5.40 1.43
N GLY A 37 0.92 -4.39 2.17
CA GLY A 37 -0.49 -4.03 2.30
C GLY A 37 -0.73 -2.60 1.83
N GLY A 38 -1.98 -2.23 1.58
CA GLY A 38 -2.35 -0.85 1.35
C GLY A 38 -3.69 -0.55 1.98
N VAL A 39 -3.76 0.52 2.78
CA VAL A 39 -5.03 1.09 3.19
C VAL A 39 -5.35 2.21 2.21
N VAL A 40 -6.50 2.11 1.56
CA VAL A 40 -7.00 3.19 0.71
C VAL A 40 -7.60 4.26 1.60
N ILE A 41 -7.06 5.47 1.55
CA ILE A 41 -7.65 6.68 2.12
C ILE A 41 -8.31 7.41 0.96
N LYS A 42 -9.62 7.59 1.01
CA LYS A 42 -10.37 8.31 -0.02
C LYS A 42 -10.31 9.81 0.23
N ALA A 43 -10.42 10.60 -0.84
CA ALA A 43 -10.66 12.04 -0.70
C ALA A 43 -11.88 12.30 0.19
N GLY A 44 -11.76 13.20 1.15
CA GLY A 44 -12.79 13.52 2.14
C GLY A 44 -12.77 12.68 3.41
N GLU A 45 -11.98 11.59 3.48
CA GLU A 45 -11.85 10.83 4.73
C GLU A 45 -10.97 11.54 5.77
N VAL A 46 -11.34 11.39 7.04
CA VAL A 46 -10.56 11.88 8.18
C VAL A 46 -9.39 10.94 8.43
N ILE A 47 -8.17 11.46 8.35
CA ILE A 47 -6.91 10.73 8.58
C ILE A 47 -6.56 10.73 10.07
N ALA A 48 -6.68 11.89 10.72
CA ALA A 48 -6.30 12.07 12.12
C ALA A 48 -7.06 13.24 12.76
N ARG A 49 -7.10 13.25 14.09
CA ARG A 49 -7.59 14.36 14.91
C ARG A 49 -6.47 14.82 15.83
N ILE A 50 -6.13 16.10 15.77
CA ILE A 50 -5.02 16.68 16.53
C ILE A 50 -5.55 17.73 17.49
N HIS A 51 -5.35 17.50 18.79
CA HIS A 51 -5.71 18.45 19.83
C HIS A 51 -4.51 19.34 20.14
N MET A 52 -4.70 20.66 20.05
CA MET A 52 -3.66 21.66 20.24
C MET A 52 -4.05 22.63 21.35
N TYR A 53 -3.14 22.82 22.30
CA TYR A 53 -3.27 23.81 23.37
C TYR A 53 -2.41 25.03 23.05
N LYS A 54 -2.98 26.22 23.20
CA LYS A 54 -2.29 27.50 23.02
C LYS A 54 -2.43 28.33 24.29
N ILE A 55 -1.33 28.93 24.73
CA ILE A 55 -1.28 29.94 25.79
C ILE A 55 -0.26 31.01 25.40
N ALA A 56 -0.53 32.28 25.74
CA ALA A 56 0.35 33.42 25.51
C ALA A 56 1.07 33.82 26.81
N THR A 57 2.12 34.64 26.69
CA THR A 57 2.97 35.03 27.83
C THR A 57 2.38 36.14 28.70
N LEU A 58 1.61 37.06 28.11
CA LEU A 58 1.11 38.25 28.83
C LEU A 58 -0.27 38.01 29.48
N GLY A 59 -0.46 38.59 30.67
CA GLY A 59 -1.69 38.47 31.46
C GLY A 59 -1.93 37.04 31.94
N SER A 60 -3.18 36.58 31.92
CA SER A 60 -3.52 35.17 32.20
C SER A 60 -3.17 34.22 31.04
N GLY A 61 -2.50 34.73 29.99
CA GLY A 61 -2.10 33.96 28.81
C GLY A 61 -3.23 33.56 27.86
N ASN A 62 -4.50 33.81 28.20
CA ASN A 62 -5.67 33.52 27.36
C ASN A 62 -5.61 32.10 26.74
N PRO A 63 -5.66 31.04 27.57
CA PRO A 63 -5.53 29.67 27.10
C PRO A 63 -6.66 29.30 26.13
N ARG A 64 -6.34 28.54 25.08
CA ARG A 64 -7.28 28.07 24.05
C ARG A 64 -6.97 26.64 23.64
N ASN A 65 -8.02 25.86 23.40
CA ASN A 65 -7.94 24.51 22.86
C ASN A 65 -8.49 24.51 21.43
N PHE A 66 -7.79 23.84 20.52
CA PHE A 66 -8.20 23.65 19.13
C PHE A 66 -8.20 22.16 18.81
N THR A 67 -9.13 21.74 17.95
CA THR A 67 -9.11 20.40 17.35
C THR A 67 -9.00 20.55 15.84
N TRP A 68 -7.92 20.02 15.28
CA TRP A 68 -7.68 19.99 13.83
C TRP A 68 -8.08 18.61 13.31
N ASN A 69 -9.12 18.56 12.49
CA ASN A 69 -9.47 17.36 11.72
C ASN A 69 -8.65 17.36 10.44
N ILE A 70 -7.73 16.40 10.31
CA ILE A 70 -6.91 16.24 9.12
C ILE A 70 -7.70 15.40 8.13
N ILE A 71 -8.13 16.00 7.02
CA ILE A 71 -8.96 15.37 6.00
C ILE A 71 -8.12 15.20 4.74
N SER A 72 -8.22 14.03 4.10
CA SER A 72 -7.49 13.78 2.86
C SER A 72 -8.08 14.62 1.73
N ASN A 73 -7.26 15.44 1.06
CA ASN A 73 -7.71 16.21 -0.09
C ASN A 73 -7.84 15.34 -1.35
N ASN A 74 -7.07 14.26 -1.44
CA ASN A 74 -7.02 13.35 -2.57
C ASN A 74 -7.07 11.89 -2.10
N SER A 75 -7.52 11.00 -2.98
CA SER A 75 -7.44 9.57 -2.71
C SER A 75 -5.99 9.10 -2.81
N VAL A 76 -5.52 8.39 -1.79
CA VAL A 76 -4.15 7.86 -1.68
C VAL A 76 -4.22 6.43 -1.17
N VAL A 77 -3.34 5.57 -1.69
CA VAL A 77 -3.10 4.27 -1.06
C VAL A 77 -1.90 4.40 -0.14
N MET A 78 -2.13 4.30 1.16
CA MET A 78 -1.07 4.33 2.16
C MET A 78 -0.46 2.93 2.27
N PRO A 79 0.84 2.75 1.99
CA PRO A 79 1.50 1.47 2.20
C PRO A 79 1.43 1.13 3.69
N THR A 80 0.77 0.03 4.03
CA THR A 80 0.76 -0.50 5.40
C THR A 80 1.81 -1.57 5.61
N GLY A 81 2.70 -1.77 4.62
CA GLY A 81 3.88 -2.60 4.76
C GLY A 81 5.17 -1.84 4.43
N GLY A 82 6.30 -2.46 4.73
CA GLY A 82 7.62 -1.95 4.36
C GLY A 82 7.89 -1.98 2.85
N CYS A 83 6.96 -2.55 2.06
CA CYS A 83 7.06 -2.68 0.62
C CYS A 83 5.83 -2.15 -0.11
N THR A 84 6.05 -1.61 -1.31
CA THR A 84 5.05 -1.18 -2.29
C THR A 84 5.18 -2.02 -3.56
N VAL A 85 4.14 -2.02 -4.40
CA VAL A 85 4.14 -2.67 -5.72
C VAL A 85 4.07 -1.62 -6.83
N ASP A 86 4.64 -1.93 -8.00
CA ASP A 86 4.62 -1.02 -9.16
C ASP A 86 3.20 -0.69 -9.61
N SER A 87 2.32 -1.69 -9.61
CA SER A 87 0.90 -1.53 -9.85
C SER A 87 0.09 -2.50 -9.01
N ARG A 88 -1.09 -2.06 -8.57
CA ARG A 88 -2.09 -2.92 -7.93
C ARG A 88 -3.04 -3.57 -8.93
N ASN A 89 -3.08 -3.05 -10.16
CA ASN A 89 -3.87 -3.58 -11.25
C ASN A 89 -2.96 -3.74 -12.46
N VAL A 90 -2.67 -4.99 -12.84
CA VAL A 90 -1.82 -5.30 -13.99
C VAL A 90 -2.69 -5.90 -15.08
N THR A 91 -2.58 -5.37 -16.29
CA THR A 91 -3.22 -5.90 -17.50
C THR A 91 -2.11 -6.37 -18.42
N VAL A 92 -2.22 -7.61 -18.92
CA VAL A 92 -1.27 -8.22 -19.83
C VAL A 92 -2.05 -8.81 -21.00
N ASP A 93 -1.67 -8.42 -22.21
CA ASP A 93 -2.22 -8.99 -23.43
C ASP A 93 -1.32 -10.15 -23.87
N LEU A 94 -1.90 -11.35 -23.96
CA LEU A 94 -1.20 -12.52 -24.49
C LEU A 94 -1.22 -12.49 -26.03
N PRO A 95 -0.12 -12.91 -26.70
CA PRO A 95 -0.17 -13.21 -28.13
C PRO A 95 -1.13 -14.36 -28.43
N ASP A 96 -1.47 -14.55 -29.72
CA ASP A 96 -2.29 -15.67 -30.16
C ASP A 96 -1.73 -17.01 -29.67
N PHE A 97 -2.63 -17.92 -29.28
CA PHE A 97 -2.27 -19.23 -28.72
C PHE A 97 -1.32 -20.01 -29.66
N PRO A 98 -0.22 -20.62 -29.15
CA PRO A 98 0.16 -20.80 -27.75
C PRO A 98 1.19 -19.77 -27.23
N GLY A 99 1.01 -18.48 -27.53
CA GLY A 99 1.90 -17.42 -27.07
C GLY A 99 1.95 -17.21 -25.54
N SER A 100 3.05 -16.63 -25.07
CA SER A 100 3.26 -16.21 -23.67
C SER A 100 3.71 -14.75 -23.62
N ALA A 101 3.56 -14.12 -22.45
CA ALA A 101 4.00 -12.75 -22.19
C ALA A 101 4.51 -12.62 -20.75
N GLU A 102 5.50 -11.74 -20.54
CA GLU A 102 5.95 -11.41 -19.19
C GLU A 102 4.96 -10.46 -18.51
N ILE A 103 4.75 -10.66 -17.21
CA ILE A 103 3.94 -9.80 -16.35
C ILE A 103 4.86 -8.72 -15.75
N PRO A 104 4.67 -7.43 -16.11
CA PRO A 104 5.52 -6.35 -15.62
C PRO A 104 5.07 -5.91 -14.22
N LEU A 105 5.50 -6.64 -13.19
CA LEU A 105 5.20 -6.31 -11.80
C LEU A 105 6.48 -6.29 -10.96
N GLY A 106 6.76 -5.19 -10.29
CA GLY A 106 7.82 -5.07 -9.30
C GLY A 106 7.26 -4.91 -7.88
N VAL A 107 8.09 -5.25 -6.90
CA VAL A 107 7.84 -4.99 -5.47
C VAL A 107 9.07 -4.26 -4.95
N TYR A 108 8.90 -3.07 -4.37
CA TYR A 108 10.00 -2.29 -3.81
C TYR A 108 9.84 -2.14 -2.31
N CYS A 109 10.92 -2.29 -1.54
CA CYS A 109 10.90 -2.14 -0.09
C CYS A 109 11.83 -1.01 0.37
N SER A 110 11.41 -0.25 1.39
CA SER A 110 12.25 0.82 1.98
C SER A 110 13.43 0.30 2.80
N SER A 111 13.46 -1.01 3.09
CA SER A 111 14.51 -1.73 3.79
C SER A 111 14.51 -3.18 3.33
N GLU A 112 15.61 -3.92 3.55
CA GLU A 112 15.65 -5.34 3.22
C GLU A 112 14.51 -6.10 3.93
N GLN A 113 13.77 -6.91 3.16
CA GLN A 113 12.67 -7.73 3.65
C GLN A 113 12.73 -9.10 2.99
N LYS A 114 12.38 -10.15 3.75
CA LYS A 114 12.13 -11.49 3.20
C LYS A 114 10.69 -11.54 2.74
N LEU A 115 10.49 -11.57 1.43
CA LEU A 115 9.15 -11.53 0.86
C LEU A 115 8.74 -12.87 0.28
N SER A 116 7.43 -13.13 0.34
CA SER A 116 6.77 -14.19 -0.40
C SER A 116 5.43 -13.68 -0.91
N PHE A 117 4.94 -14.30 -1.98
CA PHE A 117 3.61 -14.04 -2.54
C PHE A 117 2.92 -15.35 -2.84
N TYR A 118 1.60 -15.33 -2.98
CA TYR A 118 0.84 -16.46 -3.50
C TYR A 118 -0.19 -15.95 -4.51
N LEU A 119 -0.58 -16.81 -5.45
CA LEU A 119 -1.63 -16.49 -6.42
C LEU A 119 -3.00 -16.91 -5.87
N SER A 120 -4.04 -16.20 -6.27
CA SER A 120 -5.43 -16.54 -5.92
C SER A 120 -6.33 -16.35 -7.13
N GLY A 121 -7.37 -17.18 -7.24
CA GLY A 121 -8.31 -17.16 -8.36
C GLY A 121 -8.94 -18.54 -8.59
N ALA A 122 -9.98 -18.59 -9.42
CA ALA A 122 -10.64 -19.83 -9.78
C ALA A 122 -9.78 -20.62 -10.80
N THR A 123 -9.61 -21.92 -10.56
CA THR A 123 -8.85 -22.82 -11.43
C THR A 123 -9.74 -23.95 -11.96
N THR A 124 -9.39 -24.51 -13.11
CA THR A 124 -10.15 -25.61 -13.75
C THR A 124 -9.55 -26.99 -13.51
N ASP A 125 -8.28 -27.05 -13.13
CA ASP A 125 -7.52 -28.28 -12.90
C ASP A 125 -7.41 -28.62 -11.40
N SER A 126 -7.19 -29.90 -11.10
CA SER A 126 -7.00 -30.39 -9.74
C SER A 126 -5.66 -29.96 -9.12
N SER A 127 -4.66 -29.64 -9.94
CA SER A 127 -3.35 -29.13 -9.49
C SER A 127 -3.37 -27.63 -9.17
N ARG A 128 -4.49 -26.94 -9.42
CA ARG A 128 -4.70 -25.50 -9.16
C ARG A 128 -3.73 -24.60 -9.92
N GLN A 129 -3.34 -24.97 -11.13
CA GLN A 129 -2.34 -24.29 -11.95
C GLN A 129 -2.94 -23.56 -13.17
N VAL A 130 -4.14 -23.95 -13.60
CA VAL A 130 -4.81 -23.41 -14.79
C VAL A 130 -5.98 -22.56 -14.33
N PHE A 131 -5.82 -21.24 -14.42
CA PHE A 131 -6.86 -20.26 -14.14
C PHE A 131 -7.97 -20.34 -15.19
N ALA A 132 -9.21 -20.29 -14.73
CA ALA A 132 -10.39 -20.39 -15.57
C ALA A 132 -10.50 -19.19 -16.52
N ASN A 133 -10.80 -19.44 -17.79
CA ASN A 133 -11.16 -18.38 -18.74
C ASN A 133 -12.51 -17.76 -18.34
N THR A 134 -12.50 -16.49 -17.97
CA THR A 134 -13.69 -15.70 -17.58
C THR A 134 -14.16 -14.75 -18.67
N ALA A 135 -13.62 -14.86 -19.89
CA ALA A 135 -14.08 -14.07 -21.02
C ALA A 135 -15.58 -14.27 -21.28
N PRO A 136 -16.28 -13.26 -21.84
CA PRO A 136 -17.68 -13.39 -22.22
C PRO A 136 -17.90 -14.54 -23.20
N ASP A 137 -19.01 -15.28 -23.06
CA ASP A 137 -19.27 -16.49 -23.84
C ASP A 137 -19.17 -16.29 -25.36
N ALA A 138 -19.53 -15.12 -25.87
CA ALA A 138 -19.46 -14.77 -27.29
C ALA A 138 -18.02 -14.80 -27.87
N THR A 139 -17.00 -14.59 -27.04
CA THR A 139 -15.59 -14.54 -27.45
C THR A 139 -14.74 -15.60 -26.72
N LYS A 140 -15.38 -16.48 -25.94
CA LYS A 140 -14.70 -17.40 -25.05
C LYS A 140 -14.17 -18.61 -25.80
N ALA A 141 -12.85 -18.73 -25.88
CA ALA A 141 -12.20 -19.96 -26.32
C ALA A 141 -12.47 -21.11 -25.34
N SER A 142 -12.79 -22.28 -25.87
CA SER A 142 -13.06 -23.51 -25.09
C SER A 142 -11.81 -24.37 -24.92
N GLY A 143 -11.71 -25.07 -23.79
CA GLY A 143 -10.61 -26.00 -23.49
C GLY A 143 -9.27 -25.33 -23.13
N VAL A 144 -9.26 -24.01 -22.95
CA VAL A 144 -8.06 -23.23 -22.61
C VAL A 144 -8.25 -22.45 -21.31
N GLY A 145 -7.13 -22.18 -20.64
CA GLY A 145 -7.03 -21.34 -19.46
C GLY A 145 -5.66 -20.66 -19.42
N VAL A 146 -5.40 -19.90 -18.36
CA VAL A 146 -4.12 -19.21 -18.17
C VAL A 146 -3.31 -19.92 -17.12
N THR A 147 -2.02 -20.16 -17.39
CA THR A 147 -1.05 -20.60 -16.39
C THR A 147 -0.07 -19.47 -16.11
N LEU A 148 0.50 -19.43 -14.91
CA LEU A 148 1.57 -18.50 -14.56
C LEU A 148 2.81 -19.30 -14.18
N MET A 149 3.95 -18.89 -14.71
CA MET A 149 5.22 -19.57 -14.54
C MET A 149 6.28 -18.59 -14.02
N ARG A 150 7.17 -19.09 -13.15
CA ARG A 150 8.33 -18.33 -12.70
C ARG A 150 9.56 -19.21 -12.77
N ASN A 151 10.59 -18.73 -13.49
CA ASN A 151 11.85 -19.46 -13.68
C ASN A 151 11.63 -20.91 -14.15
N GLY A 152 10.71 -21.11 -15.10
CA GLY A 152 10.39 -22.44 -15.65
C GLY A 152 9.50 -23.33 -14.78
N LYS A 153 9.06 -22.86 -13.60
CA LYS A 153 8.15 -23.61 -12.71
C LYS A 153 6.74 -23.01 -12.74
N ILE A 154 5.74 -23.83 -13.08
CA ILE A 154 4.33 -23.45 -13.01
C ILE A 154 3.93 -23.22 -11.55
N LEU A 155 3.21 -22.14 -11.30
CA LEU A 155 2.77 -21.73 -9.97
C LEU A 155 1.33 -22.20 -9.74
N ALA A 156 1.08 -22.76 -8.56
CA ALA A 156 -0.27 -23.12 -8.13
C ALA A 156 -0.89 -22.01 -7.26
N THR A 157 -2.21 -21.86 -7.30
CA THR A 157 -2.91 -20.94 -6.39
C THR A 157 -2.76 -21.38 -4.93
N GLY A 158 -2.67 -20.42 -4.01
CA GLY A 158 -2.55 -20.65 -2.57
C GLY A 158 -1.18 -21.14 -2.09
N GLU A 159 -0.20 -21.31 -2.98
CA GLU A 159 1.18 -21.66 -2.59
C GLU A 159 2.05 -20.44 -2.42
N ASN A 160 2.78 -20.37 -1.30
CA ASN A 160 3.74 -19.30 -1.04
C ASN A 160 5.01 -19.49 -1.87
N VAL A 161 5.30 -18.48 -2.70
CA VAL A 161 6.48 -18.37 -3.55
C VAL A 161 7.42 -17.34 -2.94
N SER A 162 8.62 -17.77 -2.56
CA SER A 162 9.65 -16.86 -2.00
C SER A 162 10.24 -15.94 -3.07
N LEU A 163 10.44 -14.68 -2.71
CA LEU A 163 11.16 -13.69 -3.50
C LEU A 163 12.62 -13.51 -3.03
N GLY A 164 13.00 -14.14 -1.92
CA GLY A 164 14.32 -13.92 -1.31
C GLY A 164 14.39 -12.61 -0.53
N THR A 165 15.61 -12.09 -0.38
CA THR A 165 15.90 -10.81 0.27
C THR A 165 16.15 -9.78 -0.83
N ASN A 166 15.42 -8.66 -0.78
CA ASN A 166 15.38 -7.61 -1.81
C ASN A 166 14.64 -8.08 -3.07
N ALA A 167 13.37 -7.66 -3.19
CA ALA A 167 12.53 -8.03 -4.32
C ALA A 167 12.95 -7.23 -5.57
N ASP A 168 14.00 -7.67 -6.25
CA ASP A 168 14.21 -7.23 -7.63
C ASP A 168 13.14 -7.87 -8.51
N GLN A 169 12.38 -7.02 -9.20
CA GLN A 169 11.43 -7.28 -10.30
C GLN A 169 10.79 -8.69 -10.33
N LEU A 170 9.49 -8.78 -10.07
CA LEU A 170 8.72 -10.02 -10.13
C LEU A 170 8.54 -10.44 -11.60
N ARG A 171 9.51 -11.17 -12.16
CA ARG A 171 9.38 -11.74 -13.50
C ARG A 171 8.55 -13.01 -13.45
N ILE A 172 7.29 -12.90 -13.86
CA ILE A 172 6.38 -14.03 -14.08
C ILE A 172 6.06 -14.03 -15.58
N SER A 173 6.03 -15.22 -16.20
CA SER A 173 5.70 -15.43 -17.60
C SER A 173 4.66 -16.52 -17.81
#